data_AF-A0A914LYF4-F1
#
_entry.id   AF-A0A914LYF4-F1
#
_cell.length_a   1.000
_cell.length_b   1.000
_cell.length_c   1.000
_cell.angle_alpha   90.00
_cell.angle_beta   90.00
_cell.angle_gamma   90.00
#
_symmetry.space_group_name_H-M   'P 1'
#
loop_
_entity.id
_entity.type
_entity.pdbx_description
1 polymer ?
#
loop_
_entity_poly.entity_id
_entity_poly.type
_entity_poly.pdbx_seq_one_letter_code
_entity_poly.pdbx_strand_id
1 'polypeptide(L)'
;MFNTNLFTLFYIFILFLCLKFSFVNSRKYKYESSYSFLSLLTENNLEERRFCINYQQWKQKELPSSFEEAPIFNLFWWNKVNNTNICKGYNEFKFPSNSIVPADYITEFNKLRQLCSEQPGFNYSDPNSVRNEVKIMMAASIKNILFLVEKGKKNAYDLHNYLFTHFYNAELNSIKDKSLNVFYVYEYNFWKEIEPVLFSENYLFF
;
A
#
# COMPACT_ATOMS: atom_id res chain seq x y z
N MET A 1 -32.19 40.14 43.88
CA MET A 1 -31.34 40.78 42.86
C MET A 1 -30.45 39.69 42.28
N PHE A 2 -30.81 39.13 41.12
CA PHE A 2 -30.01 38.06 40.52
C PHE A 2 -28.69 38.65 40.00
N ASN A 3 -27.58 38.03 40.38
CA ASN A 3 -26.24 38.51 40.10
C ASN A 3 -25.96 38.32 38.60
N THR A 4 -26.22 39.37 37.83
CA THR A 4 -26.11 39.42 36.36
C THR A 4 -24.77 38.91 35.85
N ASN A 5 -23.70 39.11 36.63
CA ASN A 5 -22.36 38.62 36.31
C ASN A 5 -22.26 37.09 36.21
N LEU A 6 -23.02 36.34 37.03
CA LEU A 6 -22.95 34.87 37.03
C LEU A 6 -23.63 34.28 35.79
N PHE A 7 -24.73 34.90 35.35
CA PHE A 7 -25.44 34.51 34.13
C PHE A 7 -24.62 34.80 32.87
N THR A 8 -23.92 35.94 32.83
CA THR A 8 -23.03 36.28 31.70
C THR A 8 -21.86 35.29 31.59
N LEU A 9 -21.23 34.93 32.72
CA LEU A 9 -20.14 33.94 32.75
C LEU A 9 -20.60 32.55 32.30
N PHE A 10 -21.79 32.13 32.73
CA PHE A 10 -22.38 30.84 32.31
C PHE A 10 -22.66 30.81 30.79
N TYR A 11 -23.18 31.91 30.25
CA TYR A 11 -23.46 32.01 28.81
C TYR A 11 -22.18 32.00 27.96
N ILE A 12 -21.12 32.68 28.41
CA ILE A 12 -19.80 32.66 27.76
C ILE A 12 -19.21 31.24 27.79
N PHE A 13 -19.33 30.52 28.90
CA PHE A 13 -18.84 29.14 29.02
C PHE A 13 -19.58 28.18 28.07
N ILE A 14 -20.90 28.31 27.93
CA ILE A 14 -21.69 27.52 26.97
C ILE A 14 -21.28 27.84 25.53
N LEU A 15 -21.10 29.12 25.18
CA LEU A 15 -20.61 29.54 23.86
C LEU A 15 -19.23 28.95 23.55
N PHE A 16 -18.33 28.92 24.54
CA PHE A 16 -17.00 28.32 24.39
C PHE A 16 -17.06 26.80 24.19
N LEU A 17 -17.97 26.11 24.89
CA LEU A 17 -18.23 24.68 24.73
C LEU A 17 -18.83 24.38 23.35
N CYS A 18 -19.81 25.17 22.89
CA CYS A 18 -20.40 25.03 21.56
C CYS A 18 -19.37 25.30 20.45
N LEU A 19 -18.52 26.32 20.59
CA LEU A 19 -17.44 26.59 19.64
C LEU A 19 -16.41 25.44 19.60
N LYS A 20 -16.02 24.88 20.75
CA LYS A 20 -15.16 23.69 20.79
C LYS A 20 -15.84 22.47 20.15
N PHE A 21 -17.13 22.25 20.37
CA PHE A 21 -17.86 21.13 19.75
C PHE A 21 -18.03 21.29 18.24
N SER A 22 -18.29 22.51 17.75
CA SER A 22 -18.39 22.79 16.30
C SER A 22 -17.05 22.64 15.58
N PHE A 23 -15.92 22.88 16.24
CA PHE A 23 -14.59 22.61 15.67
C PHE A 23 -14.17 21.13 15.71
N VAL A 24 -14.84 20.30 16.52
CA VAL A 24 -14.57 18.85 16.59
C VAL A 24 -15.28 18.07 15.48
N ASN A 25 -16.26 18.66 14.78
CA ASN A 25 -17.13 17.96 13.84
C ASN A 25 -17.08 18.49 12.40
N SER A 26 -15.91 18.51 11.77
CA SER A 26 -15.82 18.55 10.30
C SER A 26 -14.57 17.89 9.71
N ARG A 27 -13.81 17.10 10.49
CA ARG A 27 -12.97 16.10 9.85
C ARG A 27 -13.91 15.04 9.29
N LYS A 28 -14.42 15.25 8.07
CA LYS A 28 -14.88 14.16 7.20
C LYS A 28 -13.76 13.15 7.26
N TYR A 29 -13.95 12.12 8.06
CA TYR A 29 -13.11 10.95 8.02
C TYR A 29 -13.27 10.42 6.60
N LYS A 30 -12.25 10.64 5.73
CA LYS A 30 -12.12 10.07 4.38
C LYS A 30 -11.96 8.54 4.50
N TYR A 31 -12.88 7.87 5.19
CA TYR A 31 -12.82 6.44 5.49
C TYR A 31 -13.98 5.73 4.80
N GLU A 32 -13.87 5.65 3.48
CA GLU A 32 -14.62 4.69 2.68
C GLU A 32 -13.57 4.00 1.80
N SER A 33 -13.20 2.77 2.20
CA SER A 33 -12.42 1.79 1.42
C SER A 33 -11.74 2.30 0.13
N SER A 34 -10.43 2.57 0.16
CA SER A 34 -9.66 2.92 -1.05
C SER A 34 -9.23 1.66 -1.80
N TYR A 35 -10.15 1.08 -2.57
CA TYR A 35 -9.76 0.20 -3.65
C TYR A 35 -9.29 1.05 -4.83
N SER A 36 -8.31 0.55 -5.56
CA SER A 36 -7.87 1.09 -6.84
C SER A 36 -8.01 0.00 -7.88
N PHE A 37 -7.99 0.39 -9.14
CA PHE A 37 -7.94 -0.58 -10.23
C PHE A 37 -6.55 -0.56 -10.82
N LEU A 38 -5.99 -1.74 -11.04
CA LEU A 38 -4.85 -1.95 -11.91
C LEU A 38 -5.39 -2.14 -13.32
N SER A 39 -5.05 -1.24 -14.24
CA SER A 39 -5.44 -1.40 -15.64
C SER A 39 -4.25 -1.88 -16.45
N LEU A 40 -4.40 -3.02 -17.12
CA LEU A 40 -3.42 -3.56 -18.04
C LEU A 40 -3.89 -3.31 -19.47
N LEU A 41 -3.06 -2.62 -20.25
CA LEU A 41 -3.22 -2.56 -21.71
C LEU A 41 -2.13 -3.38 -22.38
N THR A 42 -2.55 -4.20 -23.34
CA THR A 42 -1.69 -4.94 -24.26
C THR A 42 -1.43 -4.09 -25.50
N GLU A 43 -0.19 -4.09 -26.00
CA GLU A 43 0.18 -3.31 -27.19
C GLU A 43 -0.57 -3.77 -28.45
N ASN A 44 -0.93 -5.05 -28.59
CA ASN A 44 -1.46 -5.55 -29.87
C ASN A 44 -2.98 -5.45 -30.02
N ASN A 45 -3.74 -5.51 -28.92
CA ASN A 45 -5.21 -5.61 -29.00
C ASN A 45 -5.96 -4.42 -28.40
N LEU A 46 -5.26 -3.48 -27.75
CA LEU A 46 -5.87 -2.36 -26.99
C LEU A 46 -6.95 -2.84 -26.00
N GLU A 47 -6.96 -4.13 -25.64
CA GLU A 47 -7.95 -4.70 -24.75
C GLU A 47 -7.54 -4.36 -23.32
N GLU A 48 -8.25 -3.40 -22.73
CA GLU A 48 -8.05 -3.00 -21.34
C GLU A 48 -8.62 -4.06 -20.40
N ARG A 49 -7.78 -4.61 -19.52
CA ARG A 49 -8.21 -5.47 -18.42
C ARG A 49 -7.99 -4.78 -17.09
N ARG A 50 -9.04 -4.73 -16.26
CA ARG A 50 -9.02 -4.07 -14.96
C ARG A 50 -9.07 -5.08 -13.83
N PHE A 51 -8.16 -4.97 -12.88
CA PHE A 51 -8.09 -5.81 -11.68
C PHE A 51 -8.27 -4.95 -10.43
N CYS A 52 -9.11 -5.40 -9.51
CA CYS A 52 -9.27 -4.70 -8.24
C CYS A 52 -8.04 -4.95 -7.36
N ILE A 53 -7.39 -3.87 -6.93
CA ILE A 53 -6.27 -3.89 -6.01
C ILE A 53 -6.62 -3.03 -4.78
N ASN A 54 -6.10 -3.39 -3.61
CA ASN A 54 -6.14 -2.46 -2.49
C ASN A 54 -4.92 -1.56 -2.58
N TYR A 55 -5.14 -0.25 -2.53
CA TYR A 55 -4.05 0.71 -2.47
C TYR A 55 -3.86 1.17 -1.03
N GLN A 56 -2.76 0.75 -0.42
CA GLN A 56 -2.48 1.08 0.97
C GLN A 56 -1.66 2.37 1.07
N GLN A 57 -2.26 3.47 0.65
CA GLN A 57 -1.87 4.79 1.12
C GLN A 57 -3.11 5.55 1.58
N TRP A 58 -3.64 5.15 2.72
CA TRP A 58 -4.79 5.82 3.34
C TRP A 58 -4.53 7.29 3.74
N LYS A 59 -3.31 7.84 3.54
CA LYS A 59 -2.91 9.19 4.02
C LYS A 59 -1.87 9.96 3.20
N GLN A 60 -1.38 9.48 2.07
CA GLN A 60 -0.16 10.07 1.49
C GLN A 60 -0.37 10.88 0.21
N LYS A 61 -1.23 10.44 -0.72
CA LYS A 61 -1.56 11.16 -1.96
C LYS A 61 -3.00 10.87 -2.38
N GLU A 62 -3.64 11.82 -3.06
CA GLU A 62 -4.94 11.58 -3.69
C GLU A 62 -4.76 10.61 -4.86
N LEU A 63 -5.71 9.68 -5.00
CA LEU A 63 -5.77 8.85 -6.19
C LEU A 63 -6.08 9.74 -7.40
N PRO A 64 -5.56 9.40 -8.59
CA PRO A 64 -5.92 10.08 -9.82
C PRO A 64 -7.45 10.10 -9.98
N SER A 65 -7.98 11.23 -10.42
CA SER A 65 -9.43 11.41 -10.57
C SER A 65 -9.96 10.91 -11.91
N SER A 66 -9.04 10.69 -12.86
CA SER A 66 -9.31 10.16 -14.19
C SER A 66 -8.25 9.15 -14.62
N PHE A 67 -8.54 8.44 -15.71
CA PHE A 67 -7.60 7.49 -16.31
C PHE A 67 -6.35 8.20 -16.86
N GLU A 68 -6.52 9.40 -17.42
CA GLU A 68 -5.43 10.19 -18.01
C GLU A 68 -4.44 10.69 -16.95
N GLU A 69 -4.88 10.81 -15.69
CA GLU A 69 -4.06 11.20 -14.56
C GLU A 69 -3.36 10.00 -13.90
N ALA A 70 -3.68 8.77 -14.30
CA ALA A 70 -3.20 7.57 -13.63
C ALA A 70 -1.70 7.33 -13.87
N PRO A 71 -0.94 6.93 -12.83
CA PRO A 71 0.49 6.71 -12.93
C PRO A 71 0.80 5.47 -13.77
N ILE A 72 1.66 5.64 -14.78
CA ILE A 72 2.04 4.51 -15.63
C ILE A 72 3.15 3.69 -14.99
N PHE A 73 2.92 2.40 -14.73
CA PHE A 73 3.95 1.47 -14.25
C PHE A 73 4.50 0.55 -15.36
N ASN A 74 5.71 0.02 -15.15
CA ASN A 74 6.30 -1.00 -16.02
C ASN A 74 6.61 -2.30 -15.26
N LEU A 75 6.64 -3.41 -15.98
CA LEU A 75 6.95 -4.75 -15.47
C LEU A 75 8.43 -5.11 -15.51
N PHE A 76 9.30 -4.15 -15.22
CA PHE A 76 10.74 -4.38 -15.35
C PHE A 76 11.20 -5.64 -14.60
N TRP A 77 10.70 -5.88 -13.38
CA TRP A 77 11.05 -7.07 -12.60
C TRP A 77 10.62 -8.36 -13.28
N TRP A 78 9.37 -8.43 -13.72
CA TRP A 78 8.79 -9.65 -14.31
C TRP A 78 9.47 -10.05 -15.61
N ASN A 79 9.87 -9.07 -16.42
CA ASN A 79 10.61 -9.28 -17.66
C ASN A 79 12.03 -9.83 -17.44
N LYS A 80 12.53 -9.81 -16.20
CA LYS A 80 13.90 -10.20 -15.83
C LYS A 80 13.94 -11.40 -14.91
N VAL A 81 12.95 -11.52 -14.02
CA VAL A 81 12.94 -12.46 -12.91
C VAL A 81 11.58 -13.14 -12.87
N ASN A 82 11.59 -14.46 -13.07
CA ASN A 82 10.38 -15.30 -12.96
C ASN A 82 10.16 -15.77 -11.51
N ASN A 83 10.15 -14.84 -10.56
CA ASN A 83 9.81 -15.10 -9.16
C ASN A 83 9.34 -13.81 -8.45
N THR A 84 8.69 -13.98 -7.31
CA THR A 84 8.19 -12.89 -6.43
C THR A 84 9.07 -12.71 -5.19
N ASN A 85 10.19 -13.44 -5.10
CA ASN A 85 11.08 -13.38 -3.95
C ASN A 85 12.07 -12.23 -4.13
N ILE A 86 11.76 -11.13 -3.47
CA ILE A 86 12.56 -9.91 -3.59
C ILE A 86 14.01 -10.08 -3.15
N CYS A 87 14.29 -11.04 -2.28
CA CYS A 87 15.63 -11.27 -1.73
C CYS A 87 16.54 -12.06 -2.67
N LYS A 88 16.03 -12.47 -3.84
CA LYS A 88 16.81 -13.12 -4.89
C LYS A 88 16.98 -12.18 -6.08
N GLY A 89 18.22 -11.78 -6.35
CA GLY A 89 18.59 -11.13 -7.62
C GLY A 89 18.33 -9.62 -7.70
N TYR A 90 17.74 -8.96 -6.70
CA TYR A 90 17.48 -7.51 -6.81
C TYR A 90 18.76 -6.66 -6.94
N ASN A 91 19.87 -7.10 -6.34
CA ASN A 91 21.16 -6.41 -6.43
C ASN A 91 21.75 -6.40 -7.86
N GLU A 92 21.21 -7.24 -8.75
CA GLU A 92 21.66 -7.35 -10.14
C GLU A 92 20.98 -6.33 -11.05
N PHE A 93 19.96 -5.62 -10.55
CA PHE A 93 19.14 -4.75 -11.36
C PHE A 93 19.06 -3.32 -10.85
N LYS A 94 19.05 -2.37 -11.79
CA LYS A 94 18.70 -0.98 -11.52
C LYS A 94 17.25 -0.75 -11.90
N PHE A 95 16.38 -0.66 -10.88
CA PHE A 95 14.94 -0.49 -11.06
C PHE A 95 14.60 0.89 -11.64
N PRO A 96 13.87 0.97 -12.76
CA PRO A 96 13.25 2.21 -13.21
C PRO A 96 12.31 2.80 -12.15
N SER A 97 12.19 4.13 -12.08
CA SER A 97 11.33 4.77 -11.06
C SER A 97 9.86 4.39 -11.16
N ASN A 98 9.40 4.03 -12.35
CA ASN A 98 8.04 3.58 -12.60
C ASN A 98 7.91 2.05 -12.66
N SER A 99 8.92 1.28 -12.27
CA SER A 99 8.75 -0.17 -12.18
C SER A 99 7.86 -0.54 -11.01
N ILE A 100 6.95 -1.48 -11.23
CA ILE A 100 6.20 -2.17 -10.19
C ILE A 100 6.77 -3.56 -9.97
N VAL A 101 6.99 -3.92 -8.71
CA VAL A 101 7.60 -5.20 -8.32
C VAL A 101 6.59 -6.03 -7.55
N PRO A 102 6.12 -7.17 -8.10
CA PRO A 102 5.32 -8.11 -7.32
C PRO A 102 6.20 -8.80 -6.28
N ALA A 103 5.69 -8.90 -5.06
CA ALA A 103 6.41 -9.51 -3.96
C ALA A 103 5.48 -10.28 -3.03
N ASP A 104 5.95 -11.42 -2.52
CA ASP A 104 5.21 -12.19 -1.51
C ASP A 104 5.04 -11.33 -0.25
N TYR A 105 3.85 -11.29 0.34
CA TYR A 105 3.66 -10.61 1.62
C TYR A 105 4.11 -11.51 2.78
N ILE A 106 5.37 -11.40 3.21
CA ILE A 106 5.95 -12.29 4.22
C ILE A 106 5.66 -11.75 5.62
N THR A 107 4.71 -12.36 6.33
CA THR A 107 4.37 -11.99 7.71
C THR A 107 5.26 -12.66 8.75
N GLU A 108 5.90 -13.78 8.41
CA GLU A 108 6.72 -14.55 9.34
C GLU A 108 8.17 -14.06 9.34
N PHE A 109 8.62 -13.47 10.46
CA PHE A 109 9.98 -12.94 10.58
C PHE A 109 11.07 -13.99 10.40
N ASN A 110 10.88 -15.21 10.91
CA ASN A 110 11.86 -16.28 10.74
C ASN A 110 11.99 -16.71 9.27
N LYS A 111 10.86 -16.78 8.54
CA LYS A 111 10.85 -17.06 7.11
C LYS A 111 11.58 -15.96 6.34
N LEU A 112 11.28 -14.69 6.62
CA LEU A 112 11.97 -13.57 5.99
C LEU A 112 13.47 -13.59 6.28
N ARG A 113 13.86 -13.80 7.55
CA ARG A 113 15.26 -13.89 7.95
C ARG A 113 15.99 -14.99 7.17
N GLN A 114 15.38 -16.17 7.01
CA GLN A 114 15.97 -17.25 6.22
C GLN A 114 16.19 -16.86 4.75
N LEU A 115 15.28 -16.07 4.17
CA LEU A 115 15.34 -15.68 2.77
C LEU A 115 16.25 -14.47 2.51
N CYS A 116 16.39 -13.58 3.49
CA CYS A 116 16.84 -12.20 3.27
C CYS A 116 17.93 -11.72 4.25
N SER A 117 18.47 -12.59 5.11
CA SER A 117 19.41 -12.19 6.18
C SER A 117 20.62 -11.41 5.67
N GLU A 118 21.09 -11.71 4.47
CA GLU A 118 22.30 -11.11 3.88
C GLU A 118 22.00 -9.85 3.05
N GLN A 119 20.74 -9.43 2.97
CA GLN A 119 20.33 -8.36 2.07
C GLN A 119 20.52 -6.97 2.69
N PRO A 120 21.07 -5.99 1.93
CA PRO A 120 21.06 -4.58 2.31
C PRO A 120 19.69 -4.10 2.79
N GLY A 121 19.66 -3.38 3.92
CA GLY A 121 18.43 -2.87 4.52
C GLY A 121 17.74 -3.82 5.49
N PHE A 122 18.13 -5.09 5.54
CA PHE A 122 17.63 -6.03 6.56
C PHE A 122 18.15 -5.64 7.96
N ASN A 123 17.25 -5.59 8.93
CA ASN A 123 17.55 -5.25 10.33
C ASN A 123 17.21 -6.43 11.24
N TYR A 124 18.25 -7.12 11.71
CA TYR A 124 18.13 -8.27 12.61
C TYR A 124 17.46 -7.96 13.95
N SER A 125 17.52 -6.70 14.40
CA SER A 125 16.91 -6.24 15.66
C SER A 125 15.45 -5.84 15.50
N ASP A 126 14.97 -5.68 14.27
CA ASP A 126 13.57 -5.37 13.99
C ASP A 126 12.83 -6.70 13.76
N PRO A 127 11.99 -7.18 14.69
CA PRO A 127 11.27 -8.44 14.52
C PRO A 127 10.13 -8.33 13.49
N ASN A 128 9.92 -7.13 12.93
CA ASN A 128 8.87 -6.83 12.01
C ASN A 128 9.25 -7.30 10.60
N SER A 129 8.67 -8.40 10.15
CA SER A 129 8.93 -8.97 8.83
C SER A 129 8.60 -7.98 7.72
N VAL A 130 7.38 -7.46 7.67
CA VAL A 130 6.92 -6.58 6.59
C VAL A 130 7.76 -5.28 6.52
N ARG A 131 8.10 -4.68 7.66
CA ARG A 131 8.96 -3.49 7.67
C ARG A 131 10.37 -3.81 7.15
N ASN A 132 10.93 -4.96 7.50
CA ASN A 132 12.23 -5.38 6.96
C ASN A 132 12.17 -5.63 5.47
N GLU A 133 11.13 -6.31 4.99
CA GLU A 133 10.91 -6.57 3.58
C GLU A 133 10.86 -5.26 2.77
N VAL A 134 10.10 -4.28 3.25
CA VAL A 134 10.07 -2.96 2.61
C VAL A 134 11.40 -2.21 2.70
N LYS A 135 12.13 -2.30 3.82
CA LYS A 135 13.47 -1.68 3.92
C LYS A 135 14.45 -2.27 2.90
N ILE A 136 14.38 -3.57 2.65
CA ILE A 136 15.17 -4.24 1.60
C ILE A 136 14.80 -3.67 0.23
N MET A 137 13.50 -3.58 -0.08
CA MET A 137 13.02 -2.99 -1.35
C MET A 137 13.45 -1.53 -1.53
N MET A 138 13.39 -0.73 -0.47
CA MET A 138 13.84 0.65 -0.51
C MET A 138 15.35 0.76 -0.72
N ALA A 139 16.14 -0.11 -0.08
CA ALA A 139 17.58 -0.19 -0.32
C ALA A 139 17.89 -0.57 -1.78
N ALA A 140 17.00 -1.34 -2.41
CA ALA A 140 17.03 -1.67 -3.84
C ALA A 140 16.55 -0.53 -4.77
N SER A 141 16.20 0.65 -4.24
CA SER A 141 15.59 1.77 -4.98
C SER A 141 14.24 1.44 -5.64
N ILE A 142 13.51 0.44 -5.15
CA ILE A 142 12.16 0.11 -5.61
C ILE A 142 11.17 1.12 -5.02
N LYS A 143 10.31 1.66 -5.89
CA LYS A 143 9.33 2.70 -5.51
C LYS A 143 7.88 2.24 -5.57
N ASN A 144 7.57 1.17 -6.29
CA ASN A 144 6.20 0.67 -6.44
C ASN A 144 6.20 -0.84 -6.19
N ILE A 145 5.41 -1.29 -5.23
CA ILE A 145 5.36 -2.69 -4.79
C ILE A 145 3.93 -3.19 -4.93
N LEU A 146 3.77 -4.38 -5.48
CA LEU A 146 2.51 -5.11 -5.50
C LEU A 146 2.63 -6.34 -4.58
N PHE A 147 2.18 -6.21 -3.34
CA PHE A 147 2.20 -7.31 -2.39
C PHE A 147 1.13 -8.36 -2.72
N LEU A 148 1.57 -9.60 -2.80
CA LEU A 148 0.72 -10.77 -2.97
C LEU A 148 0.31 -11.29 -1.60
N VAL A 149 -0.97 -11.19 -1.28
CA VAL A 149 -1.52 -11.60 0.01
C VAL A 149 -2.31 -12.89 -0.10
N GLU A 150 -2.03 -13.83 0.79
CA GLU A 150 -2.84 -15.04 0.95
C GLU A 150 -4.18 -14.68 1.62
N LYS A 151 -5.29 -15.05 0.96
CA LYS A 151 -6.64 -14.82 1.49
C LYS A 151 -6.84 -15.61 2.77
N GLY A 152 -7.26 -14.92 3.83
CA GLY A 152 -7.54 -15.54 5.12
C GLY A 152 -6.32 -15.92 5.96
N LYS A 153 -5.11 -15.71 5.45
CA LYS A 153 -3.92 -15.70 6.29
C LYS A 153 -3.99 -14.50 7.23
N LYS A 154 -3.42 -14.65 8.42
CA LYS A 154 -3.30 -13.56 9.38
C LYS A 154 -2.26 -12.56 8.90
N ASN A 155 -2.55 -11.27 9.00
CA ASN A 155 -1.52 -10.24 8.90
C ASN A 155 -0.70 -10.16 10.21
N ALA A 156 0.28 -9.25 10.23
CA ALA A 156 1.13 -9.01 11.39
C ALA A 156 0.39 -8.53 12.66
N TYR A 157 -0.92 -8.21 12.56
CA TYR A 157 -1.78 -7.79 13.66
C TYR A 157 -2.82 -8.84 14.06
N ASP A 158 -2.64 -10.11 13.66
CA ASP A 158 -3.60 -11.21 13.88
C ASP A 158 -5.00 -10.97 13.28
N LEU A 159 -5.15 -9.90 12.49
CA LEU A 159 -6.36 -9.66 11.71
C LEU A 159 -6.26 -10.53 10.46
N HIS A 160 -7.32 -11.27 10.21
CA HIS A 160 -7.38 -12.07 9.00
C HIS A 160 -7.52 -11.16 7.78
N ASN A 161 -6.82 -11.49 6.69
CA ASN A 161 -6.80 -10.73 5.44
C ASN A 161 -8.12 -10.82 4.64
N TYR A 162 -9.27 -10.98 5.30
CA TYR A 162 -10.55 -11.26 4.65
C TYR A 162 -11.19 -10.02 3.98
N LEU A 163 -10.82 -8.80 4.36
CA LEU A 163 -11.50 -7.59 3.90
C LEU A 163 -10.50 -6.61 3.27
N PHE A 164 -10.32 -6.73 1.95
CA PHE A 164 -9.61 -5.74 1.12
C PHE A 164 -10.18 -4.33 1.28
N THR A 165 -11.41 -4.15 1.75
CA THR A 165 -11.98 -2.82 2.04
C THR A 165 -11.35 -2.13 3.26
N HIS A 166 -10.70 -2.89 4.15
CA HIS A 166 -10.11 -2.40 5.40
C HIS A 166 -8.67 -2.85 5.63
N PHE A 167 -8.00 -3.38 4.60
CA PHE A 167 -6.63 -3.83 4.74
C PHE A 167 -5.72 -2.62 5.05
N TYR A 168 -5.17 -2.61 6.26
CA TYR A 168 -4.26 -1.60 6.76
C TYR A 168 -3.13 -2.27 7.53
N ASN A 169 -1.90 -2.08 7.06
CA ASN A 169 -0.68 -2.43 7.79
C ASN A 169 -0.10 -1.17 8.46
N ALA A 170 -0.19 -1.08 9.79
CA ALA A 170 0.34 0.05 10.56
C ALA A 170 1.87 0.11 10.61
N GLU A 171 2.55 -1.01 10.36
CA GLU A 171 4.01 -1.13 10.32
C GLU A 171 4.56 -0.36 9.12
N LEU A 172 3.89 -0.44 7.98
CA LEU A 172 4.23 0.37 6.80
C LEU A 172 3.97 1.85 7.01
N ASN A 173 2.90 2.22 7.71
CA ASN A 173 2.63 3.62 8.03
C ASN A 173 3.70 4.22 8.97
N SER A 174 4.44 3.39 9.71
CA SER A 174 5.57 3.85 10.53
C SER A 174 6.84 4.17 9.71
N ILE A 175 6.90 3.75 8.45
CA ILE A 175 7.98 4.09 7.53
C ILE A 175 7.77 5.55 7.10
N LYS A 176 8.72 6.42 7.43
CA LYS A 176 8.63 7.87 7.19
C LYS A 176 8.76 8.25 5.72
N ASP A 177 9.26 7.34 4.89
CA ASP A 177 9.45 7.58 3.47
C ASP A 177 8.12 7.47 2.71
N LYS A 178 7.67 8.60 2.18
CA LYS A 178 6.43 8.73 1.41
C LYS A 178 6.61 8.52 -0.10
N SER A 179 7.81 8.14 -0.53
CA SER A 179 8.11 7.91 -1.95
C SER A 179 7.72 6.51 -2.43
N LEU A 180 7.32 5.63 -1.52
CA LEU A 180 6.94 4.26 -1.79
C LEU A 180 5.42 4.12 -1.96
N ASN A 181 5.02 3.58 -3.10
CA ASN A 181 3.64 3.20 -3.41
C ASN A 181 3.48 1.69 -3.15
N VAL A 182 2.51 1.33 -2.30
CA VAL A 182 2.27 -0.07 -1.93
C VAL A 182 0.84 -0.46 -2.29
N PHE A 183 0.74 -1.46 -3.14
CA PHE A 183 -0.49 -2.07 -3.61
C PHE A 183 -0.59 -3.50 -3.07
N TYR A 184 -1.81 -4.00 -2.96
CA TYR A 184 -2.10 -5.35 -2.51
C TYR A 184 -3.03 -6.01 -3.51
N VAL A 185 -2.78 -7.29 -3.76
CA VAL A 185 -3.65 -8.18 -4.53
C VAL A 185 -3.62 -9.56 -3.91
N TYR A 186 -4.74 -10.29 -3.97
CA TYR A 186 -4.70 -11.68 -3.54
C TYR A 186 -3.77 -12.48 -4.43
N GLU A 187 -2.92 -13.29 -3.81
CA GLU A 187 -1.97 -14.16 -4.52
C GLU A 187 -2.68 -15.02 -5.57
N TYR A 188 -3.82 -15.63 -5.20
CA TYR A 188 -4.64 -16.41 -6.13
C TYR A 188 -5.09 -15.61 -7.36
N ASN A 189 -5.56 -14.37 -7.17
CA ASN A 189 -5.99 -13.51 -8.27
C ASN A 189 -4.81 -13.08 -9.13
N PHE A 190 -3.65 -12.80 -8.52
CA PHE A 190 -2.45 -12.48 -9.27
C PHE A 190 -2.08 -13.61 -10.22
N TRP A 191 -1.90 -14.84 -9.71
CA TRP A 191 -1.46 -15.96 -10.55
C TRP A 191 -2.52 -16.44 -11.55
N LYS A 192 -3.80 -16.28 -11.25
CA LYS A 192 -4.88 -16.74 -12.13
C LYS A 192 -5.27 -15.72 -13.20
N GLU A 193 -5.24 -14.43 -12.86
CA GLU A 193 -5.89 -13.39 -13.66
C GLU A 193 -4.90 -12.36 -14.18
N ILE A 194 -3.84 -12.05 -13.42
CA ILE A 194 -2.85 -11.03 -13.77
C ILE A 194 -1.68 -11.68 -14.52
N GLU A 195 -0.98 -12.62 -13.88
CA GLU A 195 0.24 -13.25 -14.41
C GLU A 195 0.08 -13.84 -15.83
N PRO A 196 -1.01 -14.55 -16.16
CA PRO A 196 -1.15 -15.11 -17.50
C PRO A 196 -1.29 -14.02 -18.55
N VAL A 197 -1.85 -12.88 -18.14
CA VAL A 197 -1.94 -11.68 -18.96
C VAL A 197 -0.58 -11.01 -19.05
N LEU A 198 0.39 -11.18 -18.14
CA LEU A 198 1.75 -10.60 -18.16
C LEU A 198 2.76 -11.33 -19.04
N PHE A 199 2.48 -12.56 -19.48
CA PHE A 199 3.39 -13.34 -20.33
C PHE A 199 2.98 -13.41 -21.80
N SER A 200 1.83 -12.82 -22.15
CA SER A 200 1.34 -12.82 -23.51
C SER A 200 2.03 -11.80 -24.44
N GLU A 201 2.40 -10.58 -24.04
CA GLU A 201 2.82 -9.45 -24.92
C GLU A 201 3.60 -8.31 -24.19
N ASN A 202 3.74 -7.11 -24.76
CA ASN A 202 4.26 -5.90 -24.09
C ASN A 202 3.12 -5.13 -23.39
N TYR A 203 3.40 -4.50 -22.24
CA TYR A 203 2.34 -3.93 -21.37
C TYR A 203 2.57 -2.50 -20.93
N LEU A 204 1.44 -1.81 -20.77
CA LEU A 204 1.33 -0.55 -20.04
C LEU A 204 0.42 -0.75 -18.83
N PHE A 205 0.90 -0.34 -17.66
CA PHE A 205 0.14 -0.36 -16.41
C PHE A 205 -0.34 1.05 -16.14
N PHE A 206 -1.58 1.22 -15.72
CA PHE A 206 -2.14 2.50 -15.28
C PHE A 206 -2.83 2.31 -13.93
#